data_AF-A0A0G1XD56-F1
#
_entry.id   AF-A0A0G1XD56-F1
#
_cell.length_a   1.000
_cell.length_b   1.000
_cell.length_c   1.000
_cell.angle_alpha   90.00
_cell.angle_beta   90.00
_cell.angle_gamma   90.00
#
_symmetry.space_group_name_H-M   'P 1'
#
loop_
_entity.id
_entity.type
_entity.pdbx_description
1 polymer ?
#
loop_
_entity_poly.entity_id
_entity_poly.type
_entity_poly.pdbx_seq_one_letter_code
_entity_poly.pdbx_strand_id
1 'polypeptide(L)'
;MASFKLAQFTDYVESAGAGAYGSSASVPSSNIFTIIGDLIGVILSFLGVILLILMIYAGFLWMTARGDSKQVQTAKDILRNAIIGMIIVLASYALTSEIMLQLFLSINQV
;
A
#
# COMPACT_ATOMS: atom_id res chain seq x y z
N MET A 1 -11.43 39.03 -0.46
CA MET A 1 -11.95 37.83 0.23
C MET A 1 -11.80 36.54 -0.60
N ALA A 2 -10.79 36.40 -1.48
CA ALA A 2 -10.69 35.27 -2.42
C ALA A 2 -9.44 34.35 -2.25
N SER A 3 -8.46 34.71 -1.41
CA SER A 3 -7.21 33.95 -1.26
C SER A 3 -7.25 32.81 -0.23
N PHE A 4 -8.25 32.78 0.66
CA PHE A 4 -8.30 31.81 1.76
C PHE A 4 -8.63 30.39 1.30
N LYS A 5 -9.43 30.24 0.23
CA LYS A 5 -9.91 28.93 -0.26
C LYS A 5 -8.85 28.11 -1.00
N LEU A 6 -7.85 28.75 -1.61
CA LEU A 6 -6.83 28.03 -2.37
C LEU A 6 -5.72 27.50 -1.45
N ALA A 7 -5.31 28.28 -0.45
CA ALA A 7 -4.30 27.88 0.52
C ALA A 7 -4.68 26.59 1.27
N GLN A 8 -5.91 26.52 1.80
CA GLN A 8 -6.40 25.33 2.49
C GLN A 8 -6.48 24.11 1.55
N PHE A 9 -6.90 24.28 0.30
CA PHE A 9 -6.95 23.17 -0.66
C PHE A 9 -5.56 22.65 -1.02
N THR A 10 -4.59 23.55 -1.21
CA THR A 10 -3.19 23.18 -1.45
C THR A 10 -2.60 22.43 -0.25
N ASP A 11 -2.88 22.87 0.98
CA ASP A 11 -2.45 22.19 2.20
C ASP A 11 -3.05 20.77 2.33
N TYR A 12 -4.33 20.58 1.96
CA TYR A 12 -4.96 19.26 1.96
C TYR A 12 -4.35 18.31 0.91
N VAL A 13 -4.00 18.83 -0.27
CA VAL A 13 -3.36 18.04 -1.33
C VAL A 13 -1.92 17.68 -0.97
N GLU A 14 -1.19 18.59 -0.33
CA GLU A 14 0.19 18.35 0.12
C GLU A 14 0.25 17.40 1.32
N SER A 15 -0.69 17.51 2.26
CA SER A 15 -0.85 16.57 3.38
C SER A 15 -1.25 15.17 2.92
N ALA A 16 -2.19 15.06 1.97
CA ALA A 16 -2.56 13.78 1.37
C ALA A 16 -1.41 13.20 0.53
N GLY A 17 -0.66 14.06 -0.17
CA GLY A 17 0.55 13.70 -0.91
C GLY A 17 1.66 13.19 0.02
N ALA A 18 1.95 13.89 1.12
CA ALA A 18 2.97 13.50 2.10
C ALA A 18 2.60 12.22 2.89
N GLY A 19 1.32 11.87 2.98
CA GLY A 19 0.86 10.59 3.53
C GLY A 19 0.98 9.41 2.53
N ALA A 20 0.93 9.68 1.23
CA ALA A 20 1.08 8.69 0.16
C ALA A 20 2.55 8.51 -0.28
N TYR A 21 3.31 9.61 -0.26
CA TYR A 21 4.77 9.67 -0.40
C TYR A 21 5.32 9.95 1.00
N GLY A 22 5.31 8.90 1.84
CA GLY A 22 5.58 9.00 3.27
C GLY A 22 6.75 9.91 3.62
N SER A 23 6.63 10.60 4.75
CA SER A 23 7.60 11.28 5.64
C SER A 23 9.13 11.07 5.44
N SER A 24 9.63 11.04 4.21
CA SER A 24 11.06 10.95 3.87
C SER A 24 11.74 12.32 3.89
N ALA A 25 10.99 13.40 4.14
CA ALA A 25 11.52 14.77 4.14
C ALA A 25 12.30 15.16 5.40
N SER A 26 12.56 14.24 6.34
CA SER A 26 13.59 14.47 7.36
C SER A 26 14.28 13.18 7.77
N VAL A 27 15.24 12.74 6.97
CA VAL A 27 16.19 11.70 7.38
C VAL A 27 17.59 12.31 7.47
N PRO A 28 17.92 13.07 8.52
CA PRO A 28 19.32 13.36 8.85
C PRO A 28 19.93 12.13 9.52
N SER A 29 20.27 11.11 8.72
CA SER A 29 21.30 10.08 8.96
C SER A 29 21.11 8.97 7.93
N SER A 30 22.09 8.76 7.07
CA SER A 30 22.11 7.70 6.06
C SER A 30 22.20 6.32 6.74
N ASN A 31 21.12 5.89 7.38
CA ASN A 31 20.96 4.53 7.87
C ASN A 31 20.48 3.67 6.69
N ILE A 32 21.24 2.62 6.39
CA ILE A 32 20.96 1.65 5.32
C ILE A 32 19.50 1.14 5.39
N PHE A 33 18.95 1.07 6.61
CA PHE A 33 17.56 0.72 6.89
C PHE A 33 16.52 1.65 6.25
N THR A 34 16.78 2.95 6.15
CA THR A 34 15.85 3.90 5.53
C THR A 34 15.81 3.76 4.02
N ILE A 35 16.97 3.59 3.38
CA ILE A 35 17.06 3.35 1.94
C ILE A 35 16.36 2.04 1.57
N ILE A 36 16.54 1.00 2.38
CA ILE A 36 15.85 -0.27 2.21
C ILE A 36 14.34 -0.11 2.40
N GLY A 37 13.91 0.63 3.42
CA GLY A 37 12.48 0.90 3.68
C GLY A 37 11.80 1.62 2.52
N ASP A 38 12.45 2.64 1.96
CA ASP A 38 11.92 3.41 0.82
C ASP A 38 11.86 2.55 -0.45
N LEU A 39 12.91 1.77 -0.74
CA LEU A 39 12.93 0.83 -1.86
C LEU A 39 11.81 -0.22 -1.75
N ILE A 40 11.60 -0.78 -0.56
CA ILE A 40 10.50 -1.72 -0.28
C ILE A 40 9.16 -1.02 -0.50
N GLY A 41 8.98 0.22 -0.03
CA GLY A 41 7.77 1.01 -0.25
C GLY A 41 7.44 1.21 -1.73
N VAL A 42 8.45 1.52 -2.56
CA VAL A 42 8.29 1.66 -4.01
C VAL A 42 7.88 0.33 -4.65
N ILE A 43 8.52 -0.78 -4.27
CA ILE A 43 8.19 -2.12 -4.80
C ILE A 43 6.78 -2.54 -4.36
N LEU A 44 6.40 -2.29 -3.10
CA LEU A 44 5.07 -2.63 -2.57
C LEU A 44 3.95 -1.83 -3.27
N SER A 45 4.17 -0.53 -3.52
CA SER A 45 3.19 0.29 -4.23
C SER A 45 2.98 -0.20 -5.67
N PHE A 46 4.06 -0.55 -6.37
CA PHE A 46 3.99 -1.14 -7.71
C PHE A 46 3.28 -2.50 -7.69
N LEU A 47 3.58 -3.36 -6.71
CA LEU A 47 2.96 -4.66 -6.54
C LEU A 47 1.45 -4.54 -6.23
N GLY A 48 1.05 -3.54 -5.43
CA GLY A 48 -0.34 -3.25 -5.13
C GLY A 48 -1.16 -2.90 -6.39
N VAL A 49 -0.59 -2.09 -7.28
CA VAL A 49 -1.22 -1.75 -8.58
C VAL A 49 -1.37 -3.00 -9.46
N ILE A 50 -0.34 -3.85 -9.52
CA ILE A 50 -0.40 -5.11 -10.26
C ILE A 50 -1.48 -6.04 -9.71
N LEU A 51 -1.58 -6.17 -8.39
CA LEU A 51 -2.63 -6.97 -7.75
C LEU A 51 -4.03 -6.47 -8.11
N LEU A 52 -4.23 -5.15 -8.13
CA LEU A 52 -5.50 -4.54 -8.54
C LEU A 52 -5.85 -4.91 -9.99
N ILE A 53 -4.89 -4.81 -10.91
CA ILE A 53 -5.08 -5.16 -12.32
C ILE A 53 -5.43 -6.65 -12.48
N LEU A 54 -4.74 -7.53 -11.76
CA LEU A 54 -5.02 -8.97 -11.76
C LEU A 54 -6.41 -9.29 -11.21
N MET A 55 -6.85 -8.57 -10.17
CA MET A 55 -8.20 -8.68 -9.60
C MET A 55 -9.27 -8.34 -10.63
N ILE A 56 -9.08 -7.23 -11.36
CA ILE A 56 -9.97 -6.80 -12.44
C ILE A 56 -9.99 -7.85 -13.57
N TYR A 57 -8.82 -8.32 -14.01
CA TYR A 57 -8.70 -9.35 -15.05
C TYR A 57 -9.40 -10.65 -14.65
N ALA A 58 -9.22 -11.11 -13.41
CA ALA A 58 -9.88 -12.29 -12.89
C ALA A 58 -11.40 -12.11 -12.81
N GLY A 59 -11.87 -10.92 -12.45
CA GLY A 59 -13.30 -10.57 -12.47
C GLY A 59 -13.90 -10.67 -13.88
N PHE A 60 -13.21 -10.11 -14.89
CA PHE A 60 -13.63 -10.22 -16.28
C PHE A 60 -13.60 -11.67 -16.79
N LEU A 61 -12.57 -12.44 -16.43
CA LEU A 61 -12.46 -13.85 -16.78
C LEU A 61 -13.62 -14.65 -16.19
N TRP A 62 -13.98 -14.39 -14.94
CA TRP A 62 -15.11 -15.05 -14.28
C TRP A 62 -16.45 -14.69 -14.94
N MET A 63 -16.66 -13.41 -15.27
CA MET A 63 -17.88 -12.94 -15.92
C MET A 63 -18.02 -13.46 -17.36
N THR A 64 -16.90 -13.65 -18.06
CA THR A 64 -16.87 -14.08 -19.47
C THR A 64 -16.87 -15.62 -19.62
N ALA A 65 -16.71 -16.36 -18.52
CA ALA A 65 -16.58 -17.81 -18.55
C ALA A 65 -17.82 -18.55 -19.12
N ARG A 66 -18.99 -17.91 -19.27
CA ARG A 66 -20.19 -18.42 -19.99
C ARG A 66 -20.59 -19.89 -19.69
N GLY A 67 -20.26 -20.41 -18.50
CA GLY A 67 -20.55 -21.79 -18.10
C GLY A 67 -19.42 -22.80 -18.29
N ASP A 68 -18.26 -22.39 -18.82
CA ASP A 68 -17.03 -23.19 -18.82
C ASP A 68 -16.47 -23.27 -17.38
N SER A 69 -16.61 -24.46 -16.79
CA SER A 69 -16.16 -24.74 -15.42
C SER A 69 -14.65 -24.52 -15.24
N LYS A 70 -13.86 -24.71 -16.29
CA LYS A 70 -12.40 -24.53 -16.25
C LYS A 70 -12.03 -23.06 -16.11
N GLN A 71 -12.67 -22.20 -16.90
CA GLN A 71 -12.45 -20.75 -16.82
C GLN A 71 -12.93 -20.16 -15.48
N VAL A 72 -14.06 -20.66 -14.96
CA VAL A 72 -14.54 -20.27 -13.63
C VAL A 72 -13.53 -20.67 -12.55
N GLN A 73 -12.97 -21.88 -12.63
CA GLN A 73 -11.98 -22.35 -11.68
C GLN A 73 -10.70 -21.51 -11.75
N THR A 74 -10.18 -21.26 -12.95
CA THR A 74 -9.00 -20.39 -13.15
C THR A 74 -9.22 -18.99 -12.58
N ALA A 75 -10.37 -18.37 -12.84
CA ALA A 75 -10.67 -17.04 -12.29
C ALA A 75 -10.72 -17.04 -10.76
N LYS A 76 -11.32 -18.07 -10.15
CA LYS A 76 -11.34 -18.25 -8.69
C LYS A 76 -9.95 -18.44 -8.11
N ASP A 77 -9.09 -19.20 -8.78
CA ASP A 77 -7.72 -19.44 -8.33
C ASP A 77 -6.90 -18.15 -8.39
N ILE A 78 -7.04 -17.34 -9.45
CA ILE A 78 -6.40 -16.02 -9.54
C ILE A 78 -6.91 -15.10 -8.42
N LEU A 79 -8.22 -15.04 -8.17
CA LEU A 79 -8.79 -14.23 -7.10
C LEU A 79 -8.28 -14.67 -5.71
N ARG A 80 -8.23 -15.97 -5.44
CA ARG A 80 -7.69 -16.51 -4.18
C ARG A 80 -6.24 -16.09 -3.98
N ASN A 81 -5.41 -16.24 -5.00
CA ASN A 81 -4.00 -15.86 -4.93
C ASN A 81 -3.82 -14.35 -4.75
N ALA A 82 -4.66 -13.54 -5.42
CA ALA A 82 -4.64 -12.09 -5.26
C ALA A 82 -5.03 -11.64 -3.85
N ILE A 83 -6.06 -12.26 -3.26
CA ILE A 83 -6.51 -11.99 -1.89
C ILE A 83 -5.41 -12.36 -0.87
N ILE A 84 -4.78 -13.52 -1.03
CA ILE A 84 -3.68 -13.95 -0.15
C ILE A 84 -2.52 -12.95 -0.22
N GLY A 85 -2.14 -12.52 -1.44
CA GLY A 85 -1.11 -11.49 -1.62
C GLY A 85 -1.46 -10.17 -0.93
N MET A 86 -2.71 -9.73 -1.05
CA MET A 86 -3.19 -8.50 -0.39
C MET A 86 -3.16 -8.62 1.15
N ILE A 87 -3.58 -9.76 1.70
CA ILE A 87 -3.52 -10.01 3.15
C ILE A 87 -2.07 -9.96 3.65
N ILE A 88 -1.12 -10.54 2.92
CA ILE A 88 0.30 -10.53 3.31
C ILE A 88 0.85 -9.10 3.36
N VAL A 89 0.54 -8.26 2.37
CA VAL A 89 0.98 -6.86 2.34
C VAL A 89 0.40 -6.07 3.52
N LEU A 90 -0.91 -6.22 3.77
CA LEU A 90 -1.59 -5.57 4.89
C LEU A 90 -1.04 -6.04 6.24
N ALA A 91 -0.81 -7.34 6.39
CA ALA A 91 -0.24 -7.94 7.60
C ALA A 91 1.20 -7.46 7.82
N SER A 92 2.02 -7.38 6.77
CA SER A 92 3.40 -6.89 6.87
C SER A 92 3.46 -5.45 7.38
N TYR A 93 2.58 -4.58 6.87
CA TYR A 93 2.50 -3.19 7.33
C TYR A 93 2.03 -3.09 8.78
N ALA A 94 0.94 -3.79 9.12
CA ALA A 94 0.38 -3.79 10.47
C ALA A 94 1.40 -4.31 11.52
N LEU A 95 2.15 -5.37 11.20
CA LEU A 95 3.18 -5.89 12.09
C LEU A 95 4.32 -4.87 12.28
N THR A 96 4.78 -4.24 11.20
CA THR A 96 5.89 -3.29 11.24
C THR A 96 5.54 -2.06 12.08
N SER A 97 4.33 -1.52 11.96
CA SER A 97 3.90 -0.34 12.71
C SER A 97 3.82 -0.61 14.22
N GLU A 98 3.29 -1.77 14.62
CA GLU A 98 3.17 -2.13 16.04
C GLU A 98 4.55 -2.31 16.70
N ILE A 99 5.49 -2.94 15.99
CA ILE A 99 6.85 -3.17 16.51
C ILE A 99 7.62 -1.85 16.62
N MET A 100 7.50 -0.96 15.62
CA MET A 100 8.17 0.34 15.61
C MET A 100 7.60 1.27 16.70
N LEU A 101 6.28 1.28 16.87
CA LEU A 101 5.58 2.06 17.90
C LEU A 101 5.96 1.60 19.32
N GLN A 102 6.01 0.29 19.56
CA GLN A 102 6.42 -0.25 20.87
C GLN A 102 7.89 0.05 21.20
N LEU A 103 8.78 0.03 20.20
CA LEU A 103 10.19 0.38 20.40
C LEU A 103 10.34 1.85 20.81
N PHE A 104 9.60 2.75 20.17
CA PHE A 104 9.65 4.20 20.45
C PHE A 104 9.04 4.56 21.82
N LEU A 105 7.94 3.91 22.19
CA LEU A 105 7.30 4.09 23.50
C LEU A 105 8.14 3.53 24.65
N SER A 106 8.87 2.43 24.43
CA SER A 106 9.78 1.83 25.42
C SER A 106 11.01 2.71 25.71
N ILE A 107 11.56 3.38 24.68
CA ILE A 107 12.74 4.25 24.83
C ILE A 107 12.39 5.58 25.54
N ASN A 108 11.16 6.10 25.38
CA ASN A 108 10.73 7.38 25.93
C ASN A 108 10.09 7.27 27.34
N GLN A 109 10.23 6.15 28.04
CA GLN A 109 9.69 5.90 29.38
C GLN A 109 10.77 5.53 30.42
N VAL A 110 12.04 5.88 30.17
CA VAL A 110 13.13 5.92 31.19
C VAL A 110 13.58 7.35 31.40
#